data_AF-A0A7C5I5J5-F1
#
_entry.id   AF-A0A7C5I5J5-F1
#
_cell.length_a   1.000
_cell.length_b   1.000
_cell.length_c   1.000
_cell.angle_alpha   90.00
_cell.angle_beta   90.00
_cell.angle_gamma   90.00
#
_symmetry.space_group_name_H-M   'P 1'
#
loop_
_entity.id
_entity.type
_entity.pdbx_description
1 polymer ?
#
loop_
_entity_poly.entity_id
_entity_poly.type
_entity_poly.pdbx_seq_one_letter_code
_entity_poly.pdbx_strand_id
1 'polypeptide(L)'
;FARNIYKPDIVVDAFRALGREITKDELMEKGSKIYMEKLKLKMEMGFDWKKLRIPDRIFETDTPHGMLRRDYIERALNYYREKYMDAI
;
A
#
# COMPACT_ATOMS: atom_id res chain seq x y z
N PHE A 1 9.10 6.60 4.24
CA PHE A 1 8.95 7.85 3.47
C PHE A 1 8.94 9.03 4.43
N ALA A 2 9.73 10.08 4.16
CA ALA A 2 9.72 11.39 4.82
C ALA A 2 9.48 11.45 6.35
N ARG A 3 9.98 10.50 7.15
CA ARG A 3 9.96 10.51 8.63
C ARG A 3 8.63 10.97 9.28
N ASN A 4 7.48 10.58 8.73
CA ASN A 4 6.13 11.02 9.18
C ASN A 4 5.89 12.55 9.15
N ILE A 5 6.60 13.28 8.29
CA ILE A 5 6.44 14.73 8.11
C ILE A 5 5.15 15.05 7.33
N TYR A 6 4.84 14.30 6.27
CA TYR A 6 3.65 14.55 5.44
C TYR A 6 2.42 13.79 5.95
N LYS A 7 1.95 14.18 7.13
CA LYS A 7 0.67 13.67 7.65
C LYS A 7 -0.51 14.27 6.86
N PRO A 8 -1.68 13.63 6.84
CA PRO A 8 -2.82 14.11 6.05
C PRO A 8 -3.23 15.55 6.35
N ASP A 9 -3.15 15.98 7.61
CA ASP A 9 -3.38 17.37 8.06
C ASP A 9 -2.42 18.37 7.39
N ILE A 10 -1.12 18.08 7.41
CA ILE A 10 -0.10 18.92 6.77
C ILE A 10 -0.30 18.95 5.25
N VAL A 11 -0.68 17.83 4.65
CA VAL A 11 -0.96 17.77 3.20
C VAL A 11 -2.19 18.59 2.85
N VAL A 12 -3.28 18.48 3.62
CA VAL A 12 -4.49 19.31 3.44
C VAL A 12 -4.15 20.80 3.53
N ASP A 13 -3.36 21.21 4.53
CA ASP A 13 -2.94 22.60 4.67
C ASP A 13 -2.08 23.07 3.49
N ALA A 14 -1.22 22.20 2.94
CA ALA A 14 -0.41 22.53 1.78
C ALA A 14 -1.24 22.82 0.52
N PHE A 15 -2.43 22.23 0.37
CA PHE A 15 -3.33 22.55 -0.75
C PHE A 15 -3.83 24.01 -0.70
N ARG A 16 -3.93 24.62 0.49
CA ARG A 16 -4.36 26.02 0.63
C ARG A 16 -3.39 26.98 -0.06
N ALA A 17 -2.09 26.69 -0.02
CA ALA A 17 -1.08 27.48 -0.73
C ALA A 17 -1.25 27.43 -2.26
N LEU A 18 -1.94 26.41 -2.77
CA LEU A 18 -2.31 26.26 -4.19
C LEU A 18 -3.69 26.86 -4.50
N GLY A 19 -4.30 27.59 -3.55
CA GLY A 19 -5.65 28.15 -3.69
C GLY A 19 -6.76 27.10 -3.67
N ARG A 20 -6.50 25.92 -3.08
CA ARG A 20 -7.49 24.84 -2.96
C ARG A 20 -7.74 24.48 -1.51
N GLU A 21 -9.00 24.41 -1.14
CA GLU A 21 -9.41 23.81 0.12
C GLU A 21 -9.88 22.39 -0.17
N ILE A 22 -9.31 21.43 0.55
CA ILE A 22 -9.76 20.03 0.54
C ILE A 22 -9.90 19.55 1.97
N THR A 23 -10.72 18.54 2.16
CA THR A 23 -10.84 17.82 3.43
C THR A 23 -9.86 16.65 3.47
N LYS A 24 -9.61 16.14 4.68
CA LYS A 24 -8.83 14.92 4.88
C LYS A 24 -9.49 13.71 4.21
N ASP A 25 -10.81 13.64 4.23
CA ASP A 25 -11.56 12.53 3.62
C ASP A 25 -11.44 12.55 2.10
N GLU A 26 -11.57 13.72 1.46
CA GLU A 26 -11.33 13.88 0.02
C GLU A 26 -9.88 13.52 -0.35
N LEU A 27 -8.91 13.89 0.48
CA LEU A 27 -7.51 13.51 0.27
C LEU A 27 -7.33 11.98 0.29
N MET A 28 -7.90 11.32 1.30
CA MET A 28 -7.81 9.87 1.45
C MET A 28 -8.56 9.14 0.32
N GLU A 29 -9.73 9.64 -0.09
CA GLU A 29 -10.52 9.09 -1.19
C GLU A 29 -9.75 9.19 -2.51
N LYS A 30 -9.19 10.36 -2.82
CA LYS A 30 -8.36 10.56 -4.02
C LYS A 30 -7.13 9.65 -4.00
N GLY A 31 -6.46 9.53 -2.85
CA GLY A 31 -5.32 8.62 -2.68
C GLY A 31 -5.70 7.16 -2.96
N SER A 32 -6.84 6.71 -2.44
CA SER A 32 -7.37 5.37 -2.69
C SER A 32 -7.67 5.13 -4.17
N LYS A 33 -8.34 6.09 -4.85
CA LYS A 33 -8.62 6.00 -6.29
C LYS A 33 -7.34 5.92 -7.12
N ILE A 34 -6.37 6.81 -6.87
CA ILE A 34 -5.07 6.81 -7.55
C ILE A 34 -4.35 5.48 -7.35
N TYR A 35 -4.38 4.94 -6.12
CA TYR A 35 -3.77 3.66 -5.82
C TYR A 35 -4.38 2.51 -6.62
N MET A 36 -5.71 2.43 -6.70
CA MET A 36 -6.41 1.40 -7.47
C MET A 36 -6.12 1.50 -8.97
N GLU A 37 -6.16 2.71 -9.54
CA GLU A 37 -5.82 2.93 -10.95
C GLU A 37 -4.38 2.52 -11.26
N LYS A 38 -3.44 2.84 -10.36
CA LYS A 38 -2.04 2.40 -10.49
C LYS A 38 -1.92 0.88 -10.45
N LEU A 39 -2.66 0.20 -9.58
CA LEU A 39 -2.64 -1.26 -9.49
C LEU A 39 -3.20 -1.91 -10.77
N LYS A 40 -4.31 -1.39 -11.29
CA LYS A 40 -4.90 -1.83 -12.55
C LYS A 40 -3.90 -1.69 -13.71
N LEU A 41 -3.31 -0.51 -13.86
CA LEU A 41 -2.28 -0.25 -14.86
C LEU A 41 -1.10 -1.23 -14.73
N LYS A 42 -0.65 -1.50 -13.50
CA LYS A 42 0.44 -2.46 -13.25
C LYS A 42 0.10 -3.87 -13.79
N MET A 43 -1.14 -4.33 -13.59
CA MET A 43 -1.60 -5.62 -14.10
C MET A 43 -1.72 -5.64 -15.62
N GLU A 44 -2.25 -4.58 -16.22
CA GLU A 44 -2.31 -4.41 -17.69
C GLU A 44 -0.90 -4.44 -18.33
N MET A 45 0.12 -3.96 -17.61
CA MET A 45 1.53 -4.04 -18.01
C MET A 45 2.17 -5.42 -17.81
N GLY A 46 1.39 -6.45 -17.46
CA GLY A 46 1.85 -7.84 -17.37
C GLY A 46 2.31 -8.28 -15.98
N PHE A 47 2.08 -7.48 -14.93
CA PHE A 47 2.27 -7.95 -13.56
C PHE A 47 1.19 -8.98 -13.19
N ASP A 48 1.62 -10.16 -12.76
CA ASP A 48 0.74 -11.24 -12.34
C ASP A 48 1.01 -11.58 -10.87
N TRP A 49 0.09 -11.17 -9.99
CA TRP A 49 0.23 -11.39 -8.56
C TRP A 49 0.16 -12.89 -8.18
N LYS A 50 -0.47 -13.74 -9.02
CA LYS A 50 -0.58 -15.19 -8.76
C LYS A 50 0.77 -15.90 -8.92
N LYS A 51 1.72 -15.28 -9.61
CA LYS A 51 3.09 -15.81 -9.81
C LYS A 51 4.08 -15.37 -8.75
N LEU A 52 3.66 -14.55 -7.77
CA LEU A 52 4.54 -14.12 -6.69
C LEU A 52 4.95 -15.30 -5.81
N ARG A 53 6.25 -15.40 -5.53
CA ARG A 53 6.81 -16.32 -4.54
C ARG A 53 7.33 -15.53 -3.35
N ILE A 54 7.07 -16.05 -2.15
CA ILE A 54 7.70 -15.55 -0.93
C ILE A 54 9.14 -16.12 -0.87
N PRO A 55 10.19 -15.28 -0.80
CA PRO A 55 11.56 -15.77 -0.67
C PRO A 55 11.77 -16.47 0.67
N ASP A 56 12.27 -17.71 0.66
CA ASP A 56 12.39 -18.53 1.87
C ASP A 56 13.33 -17.91 2.92
N ARG A 57 14.37 -17.20 2.46
CA ARG A 57 15.38 -16.53 3.28
C ARG A 57 14.80 -15.61 4.36
N ILE A 58 13.62 -15.01 4.14
CA ILE A 58 13.00 -14.11 5.13
C ILE A 58 12.57 -14.85 6.40
N PHE A 59 12.51 -16.18 6.37
CA PHE A 59 12.17 -17.06 7.49
C PHE A 59 13.40 -17.73 8.13
N GLU A 60 14.59 -17.50 7.58
CA GLU A 60 15.84 -18.14 8.02
C GLU A 60 16.69 -17.18 8.87
N THR A 61 16.39 -15.88 8.85
CA THR A 61 17.16 -14.84 9.51
C THR A 61 16.28 -14.03 10.44
N ASP A 62 16.71 -13.90 11.69
CA ASP A 62 16.06 -13.05 12.68
C ASP A 62 16.08 -11.56 12.27
N THR A 63 14.99 -10.87 12.56
CA THR A 63 14.92 -9.41 12.50
C THR A 63 15.10 -8.83 13.90
N PRO A 64 15.33 -7.51 14.08
CA PRO A 64 15.26 -6.87 15.40
C PRO A 64 13.93 -7.09 16.15
N HIS A 65 12.88 -7.51 15.44
CA HIS A 65 11.57 -7.84 15.99
C HIS A 65 11.31 -9.36 16.07
N GLY A 66 12.36 -10.18 15.87
CA GLY A 66 12.31 -11.64 15.89
C GLY A 66 12.10 -12.29 14.51
N MET A 67 11.98 -13.62 14.52
CA MET A 67 11.72 -14.46 13.35
C MET A 67 10.36 -14.16 12.74
N LEU A 68 10.33 -13.95 11.43
CA LEU A 68 9.08 -13.92 10.68
C LEU A 68 8.48 -15.32 10.61
N ARG A 69 7.15 -15.41 10.73
CA ARG A 69 6.44 -16.68 10.58
C ARG A 69 5.76 -16.75 9.23
N ARG A 70 5.92 -17.89 8.55
CA ARG A 70 5.34 -18.13 7.21
C ARG A 70 3.83 -17.97 7.19
N ASP A 71 3.14 -18.56 8.16
CA ASP A 71 1.69 -18.49 8.30
C ASP A 71 1.18 -17.04 8.41
N TYR A 72 1.94 -16.17 9.09
CA TYR A 72 1.57 -14.77 9.21
C TYR A 72 1.68 -14.03 7.88
N ILE A 73 2.77 -14.21 7.15
CA ILE A 73 2.97 -13.58 5.83
C ILE A 73 1.92 -14.07 4.83
N GLU A 74 1.62 -15.37 4.83
CA GLU A 74 0.58 -15.95 3.97
C GLU A 74 -0.80 -15.34 4.27
N ARG A 75 -1.18 -15.22 5.55
CA ARG A 75 -2.44 -14.55 5.93
C ARG A 75 -2.47 -13.08 5.50
N ALA A 76 -1.37 -12.35 5.66
CA ALA A 76 -1.29 -10.95 5.26
C ALA A 76 -1.44 -10.77 3.74
N LEU A 77 -0.82 -11.66 2.95
CA LEU A 77 -0.95 -11.66 1.49
C LEU A 77 -2.38 -12.03 1.05
N ASN A 78 -3.01 -13.01 1.71
CA ASN A 78 -4.39 -13.38 1.45
C ASN A 78 -5.34 -12.21 1.71
N TYR A 79 -5.19 -11.52 2.85
CA TYR A 79 -5.95 -10.31 3.15
C TYR A 79 -5.76 -9.22 2.10
N TYR A 80 -4.51 -8.96 1.68
CA TYR A 80 -4.22 -7.96 0.67
C TYR A 80 -4.86 -8.31 -0.68
N ARG A 81 -4.83 -9.59 -1.07
CA ARG A 81 -5.47 -10.09 -2.28
C ARG A 81 -6.98 -9.84 -2.24
N GLU A 82 -7.65 -10.32 -1.20
CA GLU A 82 -9.10 -10.19 -1.05
C GLU A 82 -9.54 -8.71 -1.08
N LYS A 83 -8.74 -7.84 -0.46
CA LYS A 83 -9.07 -6.42 -0.36
C LYS A 83 -8.83 -5.63 -1.65
N TYR A 84 -7.80 -5.98 -2.42
CA TYR A 84 -7.33 -5.12 -3.52
C TYR A 84 -7.15 -5.83 -4.85
N MET A 85 -6.79 -7.10 -4.87
CA MET A 85 -6.50 -7.82 -6.12
C MET A 85 -7.75 -8.48 -6.69
N ASP A 86 -8.65 -9.00 -5.85
CA ASP A 86 -9.89 -9.65 -6.30
C ASP A 86 -10.95 -8.64 -6.76
N ALA A 87 -10.76 -7.37 -6.44
CA ALA A 87 -11.63 -6.25 -6.83
C ALA A 87 -11.21 -5.57 -8.14
N ILE A 88 -10.08 -5.96 -8.74
CA ILE A 88 -9.52 -5.43 -10.00
C ILE A 88 -9.73 -6.45 -11.11
#